data_AF-A0A7C6GEB2-F1
#
_entry.id   AF-A0A7C6GEB2-F1
#
_cell.length_a   1.000
_cell.length_b   1.000
_cell.length_c   1.000
_cell.angle_alpha   90.00
_cell.angle_beta   90.00
_cell.angle_gamma   90.00
#
_symmetry.space_group_name_H-M   'P 1'
#
loop_
_entity.id
_entity.type
_entity.pdbx_description
1 polymer ?
#
loop_
_entity_poly.entity_id
_entity_poly.type
_entity_poly.pdbx_seq_one_letter_code
_entity_poly.pdbx_strand_id
1 'polypeptide(L)' 'DIVKGDADGRVYDVELSADGRVYRNAEAVVNENKLLITCSGIEKPVSVRYAWRNTPPRANLKGENGLPLPTFQWDRSE' A
#
# COMPACT_ATOMS: atom_id res chain seq x y z
N ASP A 1 -0.46 12.70 6.81
CA ASP A 1 1.01 12.85 6.74
C ASP A 1 1.49 12.90 5.31
N ILE A 2 2.68 13.47 5.06
CA ILE A 2 3.35 13.38 3.76
C ILE A 2 3.94 11.98 3.61
N VAL A 3 3.64 11.31 2.50
CA VAL A 3 4.20 9.99 2.17
C VAL A 3 5.08 10.04 0.93
N LYS A 4 6.09 9.16 0.87
CA LYS A 4 7.06 9.08 -0.24
C LYS A 4 7.38 7.63 -0.59
N GLY A 5 7.42 7.31 -1.88
CA GLY A 5 7.88 6.02 -2.42
C GLY A 5 9.37 6.04 -2.79
N ASP A 6 9.75 5.23 -3.79
CA ASP A 6 11.09 5.32 -4.40
C ASP A 6 11.25 6.56 -5.31
N ALA A 7 12.33 6.63 -6.10
CA ALA A 7 12.63 7.76 -6.98
C ALA A 7 11.52 8.04 -8.02
N ASP A 8 10.78 7.00 -8.43
CA ASP A 8 9.64 7.11 -9.34
C ASP A 8 8.31 7.15 -8.57
N GLY A 9 8.36 7.26 -7.25
CA GLY A 9 7.21 7.20 -6.35
C GLY A 9 6.64 5.79 -6.16
N ARG A 10 7.24 4.73 -6.72
CA ARG A 10 6.68 3.37 -6.58
C ARG A 10 6.74 2.89 -5.15
N VAL A 11 5.74 2.11 -4.77
CA VAL A 11 5.62 1.50 -3.45
C VAL A 11 5.40 0.00 -3.60
N TYR A 12 6.17 -0.79 -2.85
CA TYR A 12 6.11 -2.25 -2.90
C TYR A 12 5.51 -2.82 -1.61
N ASP A 13 5.24 -4.13 -1.62
CA ASP A 13 4.61 -4.85 -0.50
C ASP A 13 3.23 -4.28 -0.11
N VAL A 14 2.49 -3.79 -1.12
CA VAL A 14 1.08 -3.39 -1.02
C VAL A 14 0.21 -4.51 -1.55
N GLU A 15 -0.84 -4.85 -0.80
CA GLU A 15 -1.80 -5.87 -1.17
C GLU A 15 -3.23 -5.34 -1.01
N LEU A 16 -4.11 -5.68 -1.95
CA LEU A 16 -5.50 -5.20 -2.04
C LEU A 16 -6.47 -6.36 -1.96
N SER A 17 -7.65 -6.13 -1.38
CA SER A 17 -8.70 -7.13 -1.22
C SER A 17 -10.09 -6.58 -1.57
N ALA A 18 -10.90 -7.43 -2.21
CA ALA A 18 -12.31 -7.14 -2.52
C ALA A 18 -13.28 -7.61 -1.43
N ASP A 19 -12.84 -8.51 -0.53
CA ASP A 19 -13.67 -9.13 0.50
C ASP A 19 -13.10 -8.99 1.92
N GLY A 20 -11.93 -8.34 2.06
CA GLY A 20 -11.21 -8.17 3.32
C GLY A 20 -10.52 -9.43 3.83
N ARG A 21 -10.58 -10.54 3.08
CA ARG A 21 -10.08 -11.86 3.49
C ARG A 21 -8.95 -12.35 2.60
N VAL A 22 -9.14 -12.26 1.27
CA VAL A 22 -8.17 -12.69 0.27
C VAL A 22 -7.47 -11.46 -0.29
N TYR A 23 -6.16 -11.39 -0.11
CA TYR A 23 -5.32 -10.28 -0.55
C TYR A 23 -4.47 -10.69 -1.75
N ARG A 24 -4.37 -9.78 -2.73
CA ARG A 24 -3.52 -9.93 -3.92
C ARG A 24 -2.50 -8.80 -3.97
N ASN A 25 -1.31 -9.08 -4.51
CA ASN A 25 -0.31 -8.05 -4.76
C ASN A 25 -0.91 -6.95 -5.64
N ALA A 26 -0.65 -5.70 -5.27
CA ALA A 26 -1.14 -4.53 -5.97
C ALA A 26 0.04 -3.68 -6.47
N GLU A 27 -0.21 -2.94 -7.54
CA GLU A 27 0.66 -1.86 -7.98
C GLU A 27 0.32 -0.61 -7.18
N ALA A 28 1.34 0.08 -6.66
CA ALA A 28 1.14 1.28 -5.88
C ALA A 28 2.19 2.35 -6.22
N VAL A 29 1.72 3.60 -6.27
CA VAL A 29 2.56 4.78 -6.51
C VAL A 29 2.11 5.91 -5.60
N VAL A 30 3.07 6.62 -5.01
CA VAL A 30 2.81 7.91 -4.38
C VAL A 30 2.74 8.96 -5.48
N ASN A 31 1.60 9.64 -5.57
CA ASN A 31 1.43 10.85 -6.37
C ASN A 31 1.07 12.00 -5.43
N GLU A 32 1.90 13.04 -5.42
CA GLU A 32 1.88 14.16 -4.47
C GLU A 32 1.95 13.68 -3.01
N ASN A 33 0.80 13.41 -2.41
CA ASN A 33 0.69 12.88 -1.06
C ASN A 33 -0.40 11.80 -0.94
N LYS A 34 -0.71 11.13 -2.04
CA LYS A 34 -1.71 10.07 -2.11
C LYS A 34 -1.05 8.80 -2.58
N LEU A 35 -1.31 7.71 -1.86
CA LEU A 35 -0.96 6.38 -2.30
C LEU A 35 -2.05 5.89 -3.25
N LEU A 36 -1.77 5.91 -4.56
CA LEU A 36 -2.66 5.40 -5.59
C LEU A 36 -2.38 3.91 -5.77
N ILE A 37 -3.41 3.07 -5.71
CA ILE A 37 -3.28 1.61 -5.65
C ILE A 37 -4.22 0.98 -6.65
N THR A 38 -3.70 0.05 -7.45
CA THR A 38 -4.48 -0.70 -8.43
C THR A 38 -4.12 -2.17 -8.38
N CYS A 39 -5.10 -3.05 -8.65
CA CYS A 39 -4.87 -4.48 -8.70
C CYS A 39 -5.77 -5.08 -9.78
N SER A 40 -5.16 -5.70 -10.79
CA SER A 40 -5.90 -6.34 -11.87
C SER A 40 -6.83 -7.44 -11.32
N GLY A 41 -8.12 -7.36 -11.68
CA GLY A 41 -9.15 -8.28 -11.21
C GLY A 41 -9.77 -7.93 -9.85
N ILE A 42 -9.54 -6.72 -9.32
CA ILE A 42 -10.26 -6.17 -8.16
C ILE A 42 -10.90 -4.83 -8.55
N GLU A 43 -12.19 -4.85 -8.89
CA GLU A 43 -12.93 -3.64 -9.30
C GLU A 43 -13.44 -2.80 -8.13
N LYS A 44 -13.78 -3.46 -7.00
CA LYS A 44 -14.38 -2.83 -5.83
C LYS A 44 -13.58 -3.21 -4.59
N PRO A 45 -12.42 -2.59 -4.34
CA PRO A 45 -11.63 -2.89 -3.16
C PRO A 45 -12.35 -2.44 -1.88
N VAL A 46 -12.20 -3.24 -0.84
CA VAL A 46 -12.74 -2.96 0.51
C VAL A 46 -11.64 -2.90 1.56
N SER A 47 -10.45 -3.41 1.25
CA SER A 47 -9.31 -3.37 2.16
C SER A 47 -7.98 -3.29 1.41
N VAL A 48 -7.00 -2.65 2.06
CA VAL A 48 -5.61 -2.57 1.63
C VAL A 48 -4.70 -2.81 2.83
N ARG A 49 -3.57 -3.45 2.59
CA ARG A 49 -2.50 -3.57 3.59
C ARG A 49 -1.13 -3.33 2.98
N TYR A 50 -0.21 -2.85 3.81
CA TYR A 50 1.17 -2.57 3.45
C TYR A 50 2.12 -3.29 4.41
N ALA A 51 3.20 -3.86 3.87
CA ALA A 51 4.26 -4.55 4.61
C ALA A 51 3.74 -5.67 5.53
N TRP A 52 2.76 -6.45 5.06
CA TRP A 52 2.07 -7.49 5.86
C TRP A 52 2.74 -8.86 5.84
N ARG A 53 3.73 -9.07 4.97
CA ARG A 53 4.49 -10.33 4.89
C ARG A 53 5.40 -10.47 6.11
N ASN A 54 5.64 -11.71 6.57
CA ASN A 54 6.55 -12.01 7.70
C ASN A 54 7.92 -11.34 7.58
N THR A 55 8.40 -11.20 6.34
CA THR A 55 9.54 -10.37 5.99
C THR A 55 9.14 -9.61 4.73
N PRO A 56 8.88 -8.30 4.78
CA PRO A 56 8.51 -7.51 3.61
C PRO A 56 9.79 -6.93 2.97
N PRO A 57 10.39 -7.61 1.97
CA PRO A 57 11.75 -7.31 1.55
C PRO A 57 11.88 -6.01 0.75
N ARG A 58 10.76 -5.45 0.27
CA ARG A 58 10.75 -4.26 -0.60
C ARG A 58 9.94 -3.10 -0.02
N ALA A 59 9.43 -3.23 1.21
CA ALA A 59 8.70 -2.17 1.90
C ALA A 59 9.54 -0.88 1.93
N ASN A 60 9.06 0.15 1.24
CA ASN A 60 9.80 1.37 0.97
C ASN A 60 8.99 2.66 1.19
N LEU A 61 7.73 2.57 1.62
CA LEU A 61 6.91 3.74 1.94
C LEU A 61 7.46 4.45 3.17
N LYS A 62 7.70 5.75 3.03
CA LYS A 62 8.30 6.60 4.07
C LYS A 62 7.41 7.78 4.39
N GLY A 63 7.48 8.23 5.64
CA GLY A 63 6.87 9.49 6.07
C GLY A 63 7.70 10.71 5.69
N GLU A 64 7.23 11.90 6.08
CA GLU A 64 7.89 13.18 5.81
C GLU A 64 9.33 13.23 6.33
N ASN A 65 9.56 12.64 7.50
CA ASN A 65 10.86 12.55 8.17
C ASN A 65 11.83 11.57 7.49
N GLY A 66 11.43 10.91 6.41
CA GLY A 66 12.25 9.93 5.68
C GLY A 66 12.34 8.56 6.35
N LEU A 67 11.67 8.35 7.48
CA LEU A 67 11.61 7.06 8.16
C LEU A 67 10.58 6.15 7.49
N PRO A 68 10.79 4.82 7.51
CA PRO A 68 9.80 3.86 7.04
C PRO A 68 8.47 4.01 7.79
N LEU A 69 7.36 3.92 7.07
CA LEU A 69 6.06 3.77 7.72
C LEU A 69 5.91 2.36 8.33
N PRO A 70 5.20 2.24 9.47
CA PRO A 70 4.89 0.94 10.03
C PRO A 70 3.98 0.14 9.09
N THR A 71 3.95 -1.18 9.28
CA THR A 71 2.91 -2.05 8.72
C THR A 71 1.53 -1.51 9.09
N PHE A 72 0.61 -1.48 8.13
CA PHE A 72 -0.77 -1.07 8.36
C PHE A 72 -1.75 -1.84 7.49
N GLN A 73 -3.00 -1.85 7.93
CA GLN A 73 -4.17 -2.22 7.14
C GLN A 73 -5.18 -1.07 7.23
N TRP A 74 -5.85 -0.80 6.12
CA TRP A 74 -6.97 0.12 6.07
C TRP A 74 -8.16 -0.60 5.44
N ASP A 75 -9.28 -0.57 6.15
CA ASP A 75 -10.55 -1.13 5.71
C ASP A 75 -11.51 0.01 5.41
N ARG A 76 -12.27 -0.12 4.32
CA ARG A 76 -13.33 0.82 4.00
C ARG A 76 -14.43 0.69 5.05
N SER A 77 -14.71 1.75 5.77
CA SER A 77 -15.87 1.82 6.65
C SER A 77 -17.16 1.67 5.84
N GLU A 78 -18.19 1.07 6.45
CA GLU A 78 -19.55 1.03 5.88
C GLU A 78 -20.12 2.44 5.64
#